data_AF-A0A314Y5D9-F1
#
_entry.id   AF-A0A314Y5D9-F1
#
_cell.length_a   1.000
_cell.length_b   1.000
_cell.length_c   1.000
_cell.angle_alpha   90.00
_cell.angle_beta   90.00
_cell.angle_gamma   90.00
#
_symmetry.space_group_name_H-M   'P 1'
#
loop_
_entity.id
_entity.type
_entity.pdbx_description
1 polymer ?
#
loop_
_entity_poly.entity_id
_entity_poly.type
_entity_poly.pdbx_seq_one_letter_code
_entity_poly.pdbx_strand_id
1 'polypeptide(L)'
;MEQYKGAPFGELSPHVFAVADASYRAMMNDGQSQSILVSGESGAGKTETTKLIMQYLTYVGGRAAGDERTVEQQVLESNPLLEAFGNARTVRNDNSSRFGKFVEIQFDASGRISGAAIRTYLLERSRVVQITDPERNYHCFYQLCASGKDAEKYKLGHPSHFHYLNQSKVYELDGVSNAEEYMKTRTAMDIVGISHEDQEAIFRTLAAILHLGNIEFSPGKEHDSSVLKGQKSSFHMQMAANLFMCDMNLLLATLCTRTIQTREGIIIKALDCNAAVSSRDALAKTVYARLFDWLVDKINTTVGQDLNSQIQIGVLDIYGFECFKDNRIKFPSNSPMFFD
;
A
#
# COMPACT_ATOMS: atom_id res chain seq x y z
N MET A 1 -3.91 31.86 -3.98
CA MET A 1 -4.16 31.19 -5.28
C MET A 1 -4.47 32.21 -6.37
N GLU A 2 -5.47 33.09 -6.19
CA GLU A 2 -5.81 34.17 -7.14
C GLU A 2 -4.62 34.95 -7.71
N GLN A 3 -3.72 35.42 -6.85
CA GLN A 3 -2.54 36.19 -7.27
C GLN A 3 -1.66 35.46 -8.29
N TYR A 4 -1.56 34.13 -8.20
CA TYR A 4 -0.68 33.32 -9.07
C TYR A 4 -1.35 32.91 -10.38
N LYS A 5 -2.68 33.06 -10.51
CA LYS A 5 -3.43 32.63 -11.68
C LYS A 5 -3.05 33.46 -12.90
N GLY A 6 -2.37 32.84 -13.87
CA GLY A 6 -1.94 33.49 -15.10
C GLY A 6 -0.75 34.45 -14.93
N ALA A 7 -0.14 34.50 -13.76
CA ALA A 7 1.06 35.31 -13.53
C ALA A 7 2.28 34.66 -14.21
N PRO A 8 3.10 35.42 -14.96
CA PRO A 8 4.36 34.90 -15.51
C PRO A 8 5.28 34.33 -14.43
N PHE A 9 5.98 33.25 -14.75
CA PHE A 9 6.84 32.57 -13.79
C PHE A 9 8.03 33.48 -13.43
N GLY A 10 8.22 33.75 -12.13
CA GLY A 10 9.29 34.62 -11.61
C GLY A 10 8.88 36.08 -11.34
N GLU A 11 7.66 36.51 -11.69
CA GLU A 11 7.19 37.87 -11.37
C GLU A 11 6.68 38.01 -9.93
N LEU A 12 6.17 36.92 -9.35
CA LEU A 12 5.72 36.86 -7.97
C LEU A 12 6.75 36.17 -7.07
N SER A 13 6.56 36.30 -5.76
CA SER A 13 7.38 35.58 -4.78
C SER A 13 7.38 34.06 -5.04
N PRO A 14 8.48 33.35 -4.75
CA PRO A 14 8.55 31.91 -4.94
C PRO A 14 7.43 31.17 -4.17
N HIS A 15 6.64 30.39 -4.89
CA HIS A 15 5.57 29.57 -4.31
C HIS A 15 5.27 28.35 -5.19
N VAL A 16 4.82 27.24 -4.58
CA VAL A 16 4.44 26.01 -5.29
C VAL A 16 3.30 26.21 -6.29
N PHE A 17 2.50 27.24 -6.07
CA PHE A 17 1.41 27.65 -6.96
C PHE A 17 1.93 28.21 -8.28
N ALA A 18 3.09 28.89 -8.29
CA ALA A 18 3.69 29.37 -9.52
C ALA A 18 4.12 28.20 -10.43
N VAL A 19 4.63 27.11 -9.84
CA VAL A 19 5.00 25.88 -10.57
C VAL A 19 3.75 25.18 -11.11
N ALA A 20 2.70 25.06 -10.29
CA ALA A 20 1.44 24.46 -10.72
C ALA A 20 0.75 25.27 -11.84
N ASP A 21 0.74 26.61 -11.74
CA ASP A 21 0.20 27.50 -12.77
C ASP A 21 0.97 27.43 -14.08
N ALA A 22 2.30 27.46 -14.01
CA ALA A 22 3.16 27.32 -15.19
C ALA A 22 2.92 25.97 -15.90
N SER A 23 2.79 24.89 -15.12
CA SER A 23 2.49 23.55 -15.66
C SER A 23 1.09 23.51 -16.30
N TYR A 24 0.08 24.08 -15.64
CA TYR A 24 -1.28 24.13 -16.18
C TYR A 24 -1.34 24.94 -17.48
N ARG A 25 -0.70 26.11 -17.55
CA ARG A 25 -0.65 26.91 -18.78
C ARG A 25 0.13 26.23 -19.90
N ALA A 26 1.25 25.58 -19.60
CA ALA A 26 2.01 24.81 -20.59
C ALA A 26 1.14 23.69 -21.18
N MET A 27 0.44 22.93 -20.33
CA MET A 27 -0.50 21.90 -20.79
C MET A 27 -1.58 22.47 -21.72
N MET A 28 -2.19 23.60 -21.35
CA MET A 28 -3.26 24.21 -22.13
C MET A 28 -2.79 24.83 -23.45
N ASN A 29 -1.57 25.38 -23.48
CA ASN A 29 -1.02 26.03 -24.66
C ASN A 29 -0.44 25.01 -25.66
N ASP A 30 0.26 24.00 -25.14
CA ASP A 30 1.01 23.04 -25.96
C ASP A 30 0.21 21.78 -26.28
N GLY A 31 -0.90 21.54 -25.57
CA GLY A 31 -1.71 20.33 -25.69
C GLY A 31 -0.98 19.07 -25.21
N GLN A 32 0.03 19.23 -24.36
CA GLN A 32 0.88 18.13 -23.86
C GLN A 32 0.76 17.96 -22.35
N SER A 33 0.61 16.71 -21.92
CA SER A 33 0.59 16.34 -20.50
C SER A 33 1.86 16.76 -19.77
N GLN A 34 1.71 17.15 -18.51
CA GLN A 34 2.79 17.64 -17.65
C GLN A 34 2.99 16.75 -16.44
N SER A 35 4.15 16.87 -15.80
CA SER A 35 4.43 16.17 -14.54
C SER A 35 5.18 17.08 -13.57
N ILE A 36 4.77 17.06 -12.30
CA ILE A 36 5.44 17.75 -11.20
C ILE A 36 6.01 16.70 -10.26
N LEU A 37 7.34 16.62 -10.17
CA LEU A 37 8.05 15.73 -9.25
C LEU A 37 8.34 16.48 -7.94
N VAL A 38 7.84 15.95 -6.82
CA VAL A 38 8.14 16.46 -5.48
C VAL A 38 9.17 15.55 -4.81
N SER A 39 10.41 15.99 -4.76
CA SER A 39 11.53 15.22 -4.18
C SER A 39 12.05 15.83 -2.87
N GLY A 40 12.58 15.00 -1.99
CA GLY A 40 13.18 15.42 -0.72
C GLY A 40 13.34 14.26 0.26
N GLU A 41 14.11 14.46 1.32
CA GLU A 41 14.30 13.45 2.37
C GLU A 41 12.97 13.07 3.06
N SER A 42 12.95 11.94 3.77
CA SER A 42 11.80 11.56 4.61
C SER A 42 11.54 12.67 5.64
N GLY A 43 10.29 13.14 5.75
CA GLY A 43 9.91 14.26 6.61
C GLY A 43 10.05 15.67 6.00
N ALA A 44 10.55 15.83 4.77
CA ALA A 44 10.77 17.15 4.16
C ALA A 44 9.50 17.91 3.71
N GLY A 45 8.29 17.40 3.98
CA GLY A 45 7.04 18.05 3.58
C GLY A 45 6.58 17.78 2.13
N LYS A 46 7.05 16.70 1.49
CA LYS A 46 6.65 16.31 0.13
C LYS A 46 5.12 16.14 -0.01
N THR A 47 4.52 15.42 0.92
CA THR A 47 3.07 15.16 0.91
C THR A 47 2.27 16.45 1.09
N GLU A 48 2.69 17.36 1.98
CA GLU A 48 2.03 18.68 2.15
C GLU A 48 2.18 19.56 0.89
N THR A 49 3.35 19.53 0.26
CA THR A 49 3.59 20.23 -1.01
C THR A 49 2.68 19.69 -2.13
N THR A 50 2.51 18.37 -2.19
CA THR A 50 1.61 17.70 -3.13
C THR A 50 0.15 18.13 -2.91
N LYS A 51 -0.30 18.25 -1.65
CA LYS A 51 -1.64 18.77 -1.32
C LYS A 51 -1.85 20.19 -1.87
N LEU A 52 -0.89 21.08 -1.67
CA LEU A 52 -0.96 22.47 -2.18
C LEU A 52 -1.00 22.50 -3.72
N ILE A 53 -0.22 21.66 -4.40
CA ILE A 53 -0.25 21.58 -5.86
C ILE A 53 -1.63 21.12 -6.34
N MET A 54 -2.19 20.05 -5.75
CA MET A 54 -3.52 19.54 -6.10
C MET A 54 -4.63 20.58 -5.84
N GLN A 55 -4.55 21.31 -4.72
CA GLN A 55 -5.45 22.43 -4.41
C GLN A 55 -5.44 23.49 -5.50
N TYR A 56 -4.24 23.88 -5.94
CA TYR A 56 -4.10 24.88 -6.98
C TYR A 56 -4.67 24.40 -8.33
N LEU A 57 -4.34 23.17 -8.73
CA LEU A 57 -4.82 22.58 -9.97
C LEU A 57 -6.36 22.44 -9.98
N THR A 58 -6.95 22.10 -8.83
CA THR A 58 -8.40 22.07 -8.62
C THR A 58 -9.03 23.46 -8.69
N TYR A 59 -8.34 24.47 -8.15
CA TYR A 59 -8.78 25.86 -8.22
C TYR A 59 -8.78 26.40 -9.66
N VAL A 60 -7.75 26.11 -10.47
CA VAL A 60 -7.66 26.63 -11.85
C VAL A 60 -8.47 25.82 -12.85
N GLY A 61 -8.53 24.50 -12.71
CA GLY A 61 -9.31 23.61 -13.57
C GLY A 61 -10.80 23.60 -13.24
N GLY A 62 -11.21 24.17 -12.11
CA GLY A 62 -12.62 24.17 -11.71
C GLY A 62 -13.19 22.76 -11.53
N ARG A 63 -14.53 22.66 -11.48
CA ARG A 63 -15.25 21.39 -11.31
C ARG A 63 -15.88 20.92 -12.61
N ALA A 64 -15.95 19.60 -12.81
CA ALA A 64 -16.92 19.01 -13.72
C ALA A 64 -18.35 19.36 -13.25
N ALA A 65 -19.27 19.59 -14.18
CA ALA A 65 -20.66 19.90 -13.83
C ALA A 65 -21.35 18.64 -13.27
N GLY A 66 -21.83 18.69 -12.03
CA GLY A 66 -22.68 17.65 -11.43
C GLY A 66 -22.08 16.84 -10.28
N ASP A 67 -20.81 17.07 -9.91
CA ASP A 67 -20.18 16.36 -8.79
C ASP A 67 -20.17 17.20 -7.50
N GLU A 68 -20.69 16.64 -6.40
CA GLU A 68 -20.77 17.34 -5.10
C GLU A 68 -19.37 17.51 -4.47
N ARG A 69 -18.49 16.51 -4.65
CA ARG A 69 -17.11 16.49 -4.13
C ARG A 69 -16.10 16.84 -5.22
N THR A 70 -15.00 17.50 -4.84
CA THR A 70 -13.89 17.72 -5.77
C THR A 70 -13.00 16.49 -5.85
N VAL A 71 -12.32 16.31 -6.98
CA VAL A 71 -11.23 15.33 -7.14
C VAL A 71 -10.20 15.45 -6.01
N GLU A 72 -9.83 16.68 -5.63
CA GLU A 72 -8.96 16.92 -4.47
C GLU A 72 -9.53 16.29 -3.19
N GLN A 73 -10.80 16.53 -2.89
CA GLN A 73 -11.44 15.98 -1.69
C GLN A 73 -11.44 14.45 -1.71
N GLN A 74 -11.81 13.82 -2.82
CA GLN A 74 -11.82 12.36 -2.94
C GLN A 74 -10.41 11.76 -2.77
N VAL A 75 -9.39 12.37 -3.37
CA VAL A 75 -8.00 11.94 -3.20
C VAL A 75 -7.55 12.14 -1.74
N LEU A 76 -7.88 13.26 -1.11
CA LEU A 76 -7.55 13.54 0.28
C LEU A 76 -8.25 12.59 1.26
N GLU A 77 -9.52 12.28 1.00
CA GLU A 77 -10.35 11.34 1.76
C GLU A 77 -9.82 9.90 1.69
N SER A 78 -9.13 9.54 0.61
CA SER A 78 -8.49 8.23 0.45
C SER A 78 -7.14 8.10 1.19
N ASN A 79 -6.52 9.21 1.60
CA ASN A 79 -5.18 9.18 2.22
C ASN A 79 -5.14 8.34 3.51
N PRO A 80 -6.06 8.47 4.48
CA PRO A 80 -6.01 7.65 5.69
C PRO A 80 -5.97 6.15 5.39
N LEU A 81 -6.71 5.72 4.35
CA LEU A 81 -6.70 4.33 3.88
C LEU A 81 -5.34 3.95 3.27
N LEU A 82 -4.79 4.78 2.38
CA LEU A 82 -3.47 4.53 1.78
C LEU A 82 -2.35 4.57 2.81
N GLU A 83 -2.41 5.45 3.81
CA GLU A 83 -1.43 5.53 4.89
C GLU A 83 -1.51 4.31 5.80
N ALA A 84 -2.72 3.85 6.13
CA ALA A 84 -2.89 2.64 6.94
C ALA A 84 -2.24 1.40 6.27
N PHE A 85 -2.36 1.24 4.96
CA PHE A 85 -1.88 0.07 4.21
C PHE A 85 -0.53 0.27 3.50
N GLY A 86 -0.02 1.49 3.45
CA GLY A 86 1.16 1.84 2.67
C GLY A 86 2.26 2.52 3.49
N ASN A 87 1.96 2.96 4.71
CA ASN A 87 2.93 3.62 5.58
C ASN A 87 3.32 2.74 6.77
N ALA A 88 4.52 3.00 7.28
CA ALA A 88 5.05 2.34 8.46
C ALA A 88 5.99 3.28 9.23
N ARG A 89 6.21 2.95 10.51
CA ARG A 89 7.28 3.58 11.29
C ARG A 89 8.62 3.11 10.79
N THR A 90 9.51 4.07 10.53
CA THR A 90 10.94 3.87 10.26
C THR A 90 11.78 4.57 11.32
N VAL A 91 13.10 4.45 11.26
CA VAL A 91 14.01 5.19 12.15
C VAL A 91 13.87 6.72 12.04
N ARG A 92 13.47 7.23 10.87
CA ARG A 92 13.45 8.67 10.57
C ARG A 92 12.06 9.31 10.67
N ASN A 93 11.01 8.52 10.50
CA ASN A 93 9.64 9.01 10.39
C ASN A 93 8.67 7.92 10.84
N ASP A 94 7.76 8.27 11.74
CA ASP A 94 6.75 7.37 12.31
C ASP A 94 5.63 7.02 11.32
N ASN A 95 5.44 7.82 10.27
CA ASN A 95 4.45 7.64 9.19
C ASN A 95 5.13 7.72 7.81
N SER A 96 6.13 6.88 7.57
CA SER A 96 6.92 6.88 6.32
C SER A 96 6.21 6.10 5.22
N SER A 97 5.95 6.73 4.07
CA SER A 97 5.42 6.06 2.88
C SER A 97 6.38 5.00 2.37
N ARG A 98 5.89 3.76 2.20
CA ARG A 98 6.66 2.61 1.71
C ARG A 98 6.25 2.18 0.31
N PHE A 99 5.69 3.11 -0.44
CA PHE A 99 5.31 3.04 -1.84
C PHE A 99 5.44 4.45 -2.45
N GLY A 100 5.61 4.54 -3.76
CA GLY A 100 5.49 5.78 -4.51
C GLY A 100 4.04 6.01 -4.93
N LYS A 101 3.58 7.26 -4.84
CA LYS A 101 2.22 7.67 -5.22
C LYS A 101 2.30 8.69 -6.36
N PHE A 102 1.59 8.42 -7.43
CA PHE A 102 1.43 9.32 -8.57
C PHE A 102 -0.05 9.64 -8.74
N VAL A 103 -0.40 10.92 -8.64
CA VAL A 103 -1.78 11.38 -8.82
C VAL A 103 -1.87 12.06 -10.17
N GLU A 104 -2.63 11.48 -11.09
CA GLU A 104 -2.96 12.03 -12.40
C GLU A 104 -4.23 12.87 -12.27
N ILE A 105 -4.15 14.16 -12.54
CA ILE A 105 -5.33 15.02 -12.69
C ILE A 105 -5.61 15.17 -14.18
N GLN A 106 -6.80 14.77 -14.61
CA GLN A 106 -7.22 14.71 -16.01
C GLN A 106 -8.07 15.93 -16.35
N PHE A 107 -7.87 16.47 -17.55
CA PHE A 107 -8.55 17.68 -18.00
C PHE A 107 -9.23 17.47 -19.36
N ASP A 108 -10.42 18.05 -19.51
CA ASP A 108 -11.09 18.15 -20.80
C ASP A 108 -10.39 19.19 -21.71
N ALA A 109 -10.80 19.25 -22.98
CA ALA A 109 -10.23 20.19 -23.96
C ALA A 109 -10.45 21.68 -23.60
N SER A 110 -11.34 21.99 -22.66
CA SER A 110 -11.55 23.36 -22.15
C SER A 110 -10.70 23.69 -20.92
N GLY A 111 -9.87 22.75 -20.47
CA GLY A 111 -9.04 22.87 -19.28
C GLY A 111 -9.78 22.62 -17.98
N ARG A 112 -10.99 22.03 -18.04
CA ARG A 112 -11.72 21.68 -16.83
C ARG A 112 -11.34 20.30 -16.35
N ILE A 113 -11.29 20.10 -15.04
CA ILE A 113 -11.04 18.76 -14.49
C ILE A 113 -12.17 17.83 -14.95
N SER A 114 -11.78 16.74 -15.59
CA SER A 114 -12.69 15.70 -16.07
C SER A 114 -12.59 14.39 -15.28
N GLY A 115 -11.48 14.15 -14.58
CA GLY A 115 -11.28 13.00 -13.73
C GLY A 115 -9.92 12.98 -13.03
N ALA A 116 -9.64 11.90 -12.30
CA ALA A 116 -8.31 11.64 -11.77
C ALA A 116 -8.02 10.16 -11.55
N ALA A 117 -6.72 9.84 -11.51
CA ALA A 117 -6.23 8.51 -11.21
C ALA A 117 -5.10 8.55 -10.17
N ILE A 118 -5.05 7.56 -9.30
CA ILE A 118 -3.93 7.29 -8.41
C ILE A 118 -3.23 6.05 -8.93
N ARG A 119 -1.93 6.18 -9.23
CA ARG A 119 -1.04 5.05 -9.50
C ARG A 119 -0.05 4.89 -8.38
N THR A 120 0.16 3.65 -7.97
CA THR A 120 1.11 3.30 -6.93
C THR A 120 2.26 2.51 -7.52
N TYR A 121 3.45 2.72 -6.97
CA TYR A 121 4.67 2.10 -7.45
C TYR A 121 5.48 1.55 -6.28
N LEU A 122 6.16 0.42 -6.50
CA LEU A 122 7.24 -0.06 -5.63
C LEU A 122 6.85 -0.22 -4.14
N LEU A 123 5.67 -0.79 -3.85
CA LEU A 123 5.32 -1.19 -2.48
C LEU A 123 6.44 -2.08 -1.90
N GLU A 124 6.94 -1.73 -0.71
CA GLU A 124 7.99 -2.47 0.00
C GLU A 124 7.45 -3.80 0.55
N ARG A 125 7.26 -4.79 -0.34
CA ARG A 125 6.68 -6.10 0.00
C ARG A 125 7.47 -6.82 1.10
N SER A 126 8.79 -6.65 1.14
CA SER A 126 9.64 -7.29 2.17
C SER A 126 9.22 -6.94 3.59
N ARG A 127 8.70 -5.72 3.82
CA ARG A 127 8.27 -5.24 5.14
C ARG A 127 7.19 -6.11 5.78
N VAL A 128 6.34 -6.73 4.96
CA VAL A 128 5.24 -7.59 5.43
C VAL A 128 5.77 -8.74 6.29
N VAL A 129 6.93 -9.30 5.94
CA VAL A 129 7.47 -10.52 6.57
C VAL A 129 8.73 -10.27 7.39
N GLN A 130 9.42 -9.16 7.12
CA GLN A 130 10.67 -8.81 7.75
C GLN A 130 10.71 -7.33 8.11
N ILE A 131 10.97 -7.04 9.39
CA ILE A 131 11.17 -5.68 9.91
C ILE A 131 12.48 -5.61 10.70
N THR A 132 13.08 -4.43 10.74
CA THR A 132 14.32 -4.17 11.48
C THR A 132 13.99 -3.35 12.71
N ASP A 133 14.47 -3.71 13.90
CA ASP A 133 14.30 -2.86 15.08
C ASP A 133 15.06 -1.53 14.92
N PRO A 134 14.48 -0.35 15.24
CA PRO A 134 13.19 -0.09 15.88
C PRO A 134 12.04 0.33 14.92
N GLU A 135 11.92 -0.31 13.75
CA GLU A 135 10.85 -0.09 12.78
C GLU A 135 9.61 -0.96 13.02
N ARG A 136 8.47 -0.53 12.48
CA ARG A 136 7.23 -1.32 12.48
C ARG A 136 6.94 -1.91 11.09
N ASN A 137 6.02 -2.88 11.09
CA ASN A 137 5.29 -3.27 9.88
C ASN A 137 4.27 -2.18 9.49
N TYR A 138 3.45 -2.40 8.46
CA TYR A 138 2.41 -1.48 8.04
C TYR A 138 1.38 -1.21 9.15
N HIS A 139 0.87 0.03 9.23
CA HIS A 139 -0.02 0.47 10.30
C HIS A 139 -1.29 -0.37 10.44
N CYS A 140 -1.86 -0.84 9.32
CA CYS A 140 -3.09 -1.63 9.28
C CYS A 140 -3.03 -2.88 10.16
N PHE A 141 -1.86 -3.51 10.33
CA PHE A 141 -1.72 -4.67 11.20
C PHE A 141 -1.87 -4.33 12.68
N TYR A 142 -1.27 -3.22 13.12
CA TYR A 142 -1.35 -2.76 14.51
C TYR A 142 -2.75 -2.21 14.82
N GLN A 143 -3.35 -1.48 13.88
CA GLN A 143 -4.75 -1.05 13.93
C GLN A 143 -5.69 -2.25 14.08
N LEU A 144 -5.51 -3.30 13.27
CA LEU A 144 -6.34 -4.50 13.34
C LEU A 144 -6.18 -5.25 14.67
N CYS A 145 -4.96 -5.38 15.20
CA CYS A 145 -4.74 -5.95 16.55
C CYS A 145 -5.44 -5.13 17.66
N ALA A 146 -5.61 -3.83 17.48
CA ALA A 146 -6.25 -2.92 18.44
C ALA A 146 -7.76 -2.73 18.22
N SER A 147 -8.37 -3.41 17.23
CA SER A 147 -9.76 -3.22 16.79
C SER A 147 -10.84 -3.75 17.76
N GLY A 148 -10.45 -4.43 18.84
CA GLY A 148 -11.38 -5.01 19.81
C GLY A 148 -12.18 -6.18 19.23
N LYS A 149 -13.43 -5.93 18.81
CA LYS A 149 -14.35 -6.98 18.34
C LYS A 149 -13.82 -7.74 17.13
N ASP A 150 -13.22 -7.01 16.17
CA ASP A 150 -12.68 -7.64 14.97
C ASP A 150 -11.42 -8.46 15.30
N ALA A 151 -10.57 -7.98 16.20
CA ALA A 151 -9.44 -8.76 16.72
C ALA A 151 -9.90 -10.07 17.39
N GLU A 152 -10.93 -10.03 18.25
CA GLU A 152 -11.49 -11.22 18.90
C GLU A 152 -12.08 -12.22 17.90
N LYS A 153 -12.80 -11.71 16.89
CA LYS A 153 -13.40 -12.50 15.81
C LYS A 153 -12.34 -13.28 15.04
N TYR A 154 -11.23 -12.63 14.71
CA TYR A 154 -10.15 -13.23 13.95
C TYR A 154 -9.11 -13.95 14.82
N LYS A 155 -9.35 -14.09 16.14
CA LYS A 155 -8.39 -14.70 17.09
C LYS A 155 -7.04 -14.00 17.12
N LEU A 156 -7.06 -12.68 16.93
CA LEU A 156 -5.92 -11.81 17.10
C LEU A 156 -5.75 -11.41 18.57
N GLY A 157 -4.50 -11.21 18.96
CA GLY A 157 -4.13 -10.69 20.28
C GLY A 157 -3.12 -9.56 20.15
N HIS A 158 -2.34 -9.34 21.21
CA HIS A 158 -1.30 -8.31 21.21
C HIS A 158 -0.31 -8.53 20.04
N PRO A 159 0.15 -7.47 19.34
CA PRO A 159 1.07 -7.58 18.20
C PRO A 159 2.33 -8.42 18.47
N SER A 160 2.85 -8.42 19.70
CA SER A 160 4.01 -9.24 20.10
C SER A 160 3.82 -10.75 19.92
N HIS A 161 2.58 -11.22 19.80
CA HIS A 161 2.27 -12.64 19.57
C HIS A 161 2.46 -13.06 18.10
N PHE A 162 2.66 -12.12 17.18
CA PHE A 162 2.76 -12.40 15.74
C PHE A 162 4.18 -12.18 15.24
N HIS A 163 4.74 -13.20 14.58
CA HIS A 163 6.11 -13.21 14.07
C HIS A 163 6.40 -12.05 13.10
N TYR A 164 5.42 -11.66 12.30
CA TYR A 164 5.56 -10.53 11.38
C TYR A 164 5.49 -9.15 12.05
N LEU A 165 5.15 -9.08 13.33
CA LEU A 165 5.03 -7.83 14.09
C LEU A 165 6.02 -7.74 15.27
N ASN A 166 6.63 -8.85 15.70
CA ASN A 166 7.42 -8.93 16.93
C ASN A 166 8.95 -8.96 16.76
N GLN A 167 9.44 -8.71 15.53
CA GLN A 167 10.88 -8.61 15.26
C GLN A 167 11.47 -7.26 15.72
N SER A 168 10.59 -6.30 16.04
CA SER A 168 10.91 -5.07 16.77
C SER A 168 10.11 -5.03 18.08
N LYS A 169 10.62 -4.26 19.07
CA LYS A 169 9.90 -4.02 20.34
C LYS A 169 8.92 -2.84 20.26
N VAL A 170 8.75 -2.25 19.09
CA VAL A 170 7.86 -1.11 18.88
C VAL A 170 6.48 -1.58 18.43
N TYR A 171 5.47 -1.35 19.27
CA TYR A 171 4.08 -1.71 18.98
C TYR A 171 3.17 -0.48 18.96
N GLU A 172 3.39 0.44 19.91
CA GLU A 172 2.70 1.73 20.01
C GLU A 172 3.56 2.87 19.44
N LEU A 173 2.92 3.98 19.08
CA LEU A 173 3.57 5.24 18.74
C LEU A 173 3.13 6.32 19.72
N ASP A 174 4.04 7.22 20.03
CA ASP A 174 3.75 8.33 20.94
C ASP A 174 2.67 9.24 20.33
N GLY A 175 1.58 9.45 21.08
CA GLY A 175 0.48 10.32 20.67
C GLY A 175 -0.45 9.75 19.60
N VAL A 176 -0.32 8.47 19.21
CA VAL A 176 -1.19 7.83 18.20
C VAL A 176 -1.84 6.57 18.78
N SER A 177 -3.17 6.54 18.83
CA SER A 177 -3.93 5.37 19.25
C SER A 177 -4.24 4.46 18.06
N ASN A 178 -3.68 3.25 18.04
CA ASN A 178 -3.95 2.27 16.98
C ASN A 178 -5.47 1.95 16.84
N ALA A 179 -6.22 1.98 17.94
CA ALA A 179 -7.67 1.74 17.93
C ALA A 179 -8.46 2.91 17.31
N GLU A 180 -8.06 4.16 17.57
CA GLU A 180 -8.68 5.33 16.94
C GLU A 180 -8.34 5.39 15.45
N GLU A 181 -7.08 5.10 15.09
CA GLU A 181 -6.65 5.00 13.70
C GLU A 181 -7.40 3.89 12.95
N TYR A 182 -7.71 2.76 13.59
CA TYR A 182 -8.57 1.73 13.00
C TYR A 182 -9.95 2.28 12.63
N MET A 183 -10.58 3.06 13.51
CA MET A 183 -11.88 3.68 13.23
C MET A 183 -11.81 4.70 12.10
N LYS A 184 -10.72 5.49 12.02
CA LYS A 184 -10.48 6.42 10.91
C LYS A 184 -10.31 5.67 9.59
N THR A 185 -9.57 4.54 9.60
CA THR A 185 -9.42 3.67 8.43
C THR A 185 -10.76 3.13 7.95
N ARG A 186 -11.63 2.63 8.85
CA ARG A 186 -12.98 2.18 8.46
C ARG A 186 -13.84 3.32 7.89
N THR A 187 -13.78 4.49 8.52
CA THR A 187 -14.49 5.68 8.03
C THR A 187 -14.01 6.06 6.63
N ALA A 188 -12.70 6.02 6.37
CA ALA A 188 -12.15 6.27 5.04
C ALA A 188 -12.60 5.20 4.03
N MET A 189 -12.69 3.92 4.42
CA MET A 189 -13.25 2.87 3.58
C MET A 189 -14.71 3.15 3.20
N ASP A 190 -15.54 3.61 4.15
CA ASP A 190 -16.93 3.99 3.88
C ASP A 190 -17.02 5.17 2.89
N ILE A 191 -16.17 6.20 3.08
CA ILE A 191 -16.11 7.38 2.22
C ILE A 191 -15.68 7.02 0.79
N VAL A 192 -14.72 6.08 0.66
CA VAL A 192 -14.26 5.51 -0.62
C VAL A 192 -15.30 4.55 -1.22
N GLY A 193 -16.39 4.22 -0.52
CA GLY A 193 -17.44 3.34 -1.05
C GLY A 193 -17.10 1.85 -1.00
N ILE A 194 -16.18 1.45 -0.12
CA ILE A 194 -15.88 0.04 0.13
C ILE A 194 -16.98 -0.54 1.03
N SER A 195 -17.69 -1.55 0.51
CA SER A 195 -18.81 -2.17 1.20
C SER A 195 -18.40 -2.83 2.52
N HIS A 196 -19.34 -2.99 3.47
CA HIS A 196 -19.04 -3.66 4.73
C HIS A 196 -18.55 -5.10 4.53
N GLU A 197 -19.05 -5.80 3.51
CA GLU A 197 -18.58 -7.14 3.14
C GLU A 197 -17.12 -7.12 2.66
N ASP A 198 -16.77 -6.14 1.83
CA ASP A 198 -15.40 -5.96 1.36
C ASP A 198 -14.46 -5.57 2.50
N GLN A 199 -14.88 -4.67 3.40
CA GLN A 199 -14.09 -4.29 4.60
C GLN A 199 -13.79 -5.53 5.46
N GLU A 200 -14.80 -6.36 5.69
CA GLU A 200 -14.63 -7.63 6.39
C GLU A 200 -13.65 -8.56 5.66
N ALA A 201 -13.73 -8.65 4.32
CA ALA A 201 -12.78 -9.45 3.54
C ALA A 201 -11.34 -8.92 3.62
N ILE A 202 -11.16 -7.59 3.62
CA ILE A 202 -9.86 -6.93 3.79
C ILE A 202 -9.26 -7.30 5.15
N PHE A 203 -9.99 -7.09 6.24
CA PHE A 203 -9.49 -7.35 7.59
C PHE A 203 -9.27 -8.85 7.85
N ARG A 204 -10.14 -9.71 7.33
CA ARG A 204 -9.96 -11.16 7.34
C ARG A 204 -8.66 -11.57 6.63
N THR A 205 -8.36 -10.95 5.49
CA THR A 205 -7.12 -11.21 4.73
C THR A 205 -5.87 -10.78 5.50
N LEU A 206 -5.90 -9.60 6.15
CA LEU A 206 -4.81 -9.15 7.02
C LEU A 206 -4.59 -10.10 8.20
N ALA A 207 -5.65 -10.53 8.86
CA ALA A 207 -5.57 -11.49 9.95
C ALA A 207 -4.97 -12.83 9.49
N ALA A 208 -5.37 -13.31 8.30
CA ALA A 208 -4.84 -14.53 7.72
C ALA A 208 -3.31 -14.45 7.50
N ILE A 209 -2.80 -13.29 7.03
CA ILE A 209 -1.37 -13.04 6.90
C ILE A 209 -0.65 -13.12 8.26
N LEU A 210 -1.24 -12.56 9.32
CA LEU A 210 -0.66 -12.62 10.67
C LEU A 210 -0.59 -14.06 11.20
N HIS A 211 -1.67 -14.84 11.03
CA HIS A 211 -1.67 -16.26 11.41
C HIS A 211 -0.67 -17.07 10.57
N LEU A 212 -0.60 -16.81 9.25
CA LEU A 212 0.35 -17.45 8.35
C LEU A 212 1.79 -17.27 8.84
N GLY A 213 2.17 -16.08 9.28
CA GLY A 213 3.52 -15.79 9.78
C GLY A 213 3.94 -16.57 11.03
N ASN A 214 2.98 -17.05 11.83
CA ASN A 214 3.24 -17.86 13.03
C ASN A 214 3.36 -19.37 12.76
N ILE A 215 3.21 -19.80 11.50
CA ILE A 215 3.38 -21.20 11.15
C ILE A 215 4.88 -21.53 11.13
N GLU A 216 5.28 -22.46 11.99
CA GLU A 216 6.62 -23.02 12.02
C GLU A 216 6.64 -24.43 11.42
N PHE A 217 7.79 -24.79 10.82
CA PHE A 217 8.03 -26.09 10.21
C PHE A 217 9.12 -26.87 10.96
N SER A 218 9.03 -28.19 10.94
CA SER A 218 10.04 -29.13 11.44
C SER A 218 10.42 -30.13 10.35
N PRO A 219 11.63 -30.72 10.40
CA PRO A 219 12.04 -31.72 9.42
C PRO A 219 11.02 -32.86 9.31
N GLY A 220 10.71 -33.25 8.08
CA GLY A 220 9.82 -34.37 7.80
C GLY A 220 10.54 -35.72 7.86
N LYS A 221 9.90 -36.75 7.29
CA LYS A 221 10.48 -38.11 7.24
C LYS A 221 11.63 -38.22 6.24
N GLU A 222 11.54 -37.49 5.13
CA GLU A 222 12.57 -37.42 4.10
C GLU A 222 13.48 -36.22 4.36
N HIS A 223 14.75 -36.32 3.95
CA HIS A 223 15.78 -35.30 4.19
C HIS A 223 15.37 -33.90 3.70
N ASP A 224 14.76 -33.84 2.51
CA ASP A 224 14.34 -32.58 1.86
C ASP A 224 12.86 -32.23 2.13
N SER A 225 12.26 -32.79 3.17
CA SER A 225 10.83 -32.61 3.48
C SER A 225 10.63 -31.85 4.79
N SER A 226 9.46 -31.22 4.91
CA SER A 226 9.05 -30.48 6.10
C SER A 226 7.60 -30.78 6.47
N VAL A 227 7.30 -30.66 7.76
CA VAL A 227 5.97 -30.85 8.35
C VAL A 227 5.67 -29.72 9.32
N LEU A 228 4.39 -29.54 9.69
CA LEU A 228 3.99 -28.56 10.69
C LEU A 228 4.59 -28.85 12.06
N LYS A 229 5.16 -27.82 12.69
CA LYS A 229 5.81 -27.93 14.00
C LYS A 229 4.82 -27.67 15.14
N GLY A 230 4.38 -28.74 15.79
CA GLY A 230 3.63 -28.68 17.05
C GLY A 230 2.20 -28.11 16.94
N GLN A 231 1.50 -28.08 18.07
CA GLN A 231 0.08 -27.70 18.12
C GLN A 231 -0.16 -26.21 17.85
N LYS A 232 0.78 -25.33 18.24
CA LYS A 232 0.66 -23.89 17.96
C LYS A 232 0.63 -23.61 16.45
N SER A 233 1.53 -24.20 15.68
CA SER A 233 1.55 -24.03 14.21
C SER A 233 0.31 -24.64 13.57
N SER A 234 -0.21 -25.77 14.10
CA SER A 234 -1.47 -26.36 13.63
C SER A 234 -2.66 -25.41 13.82
N PHE A 235 -2.77 -24.78 14.99
CA PHE A 235 -3.79 -23.76 15.24
C PHE A 235 -3.69 -22.58 14.26
N HIS A 236 -2.48 -22.04 14.06
CA HIS A 236 -2.28 -20.94 13.13
C HIS A 236 -2.52 -21.33 11.66
N MET A 237 -2.17 -22.55 11.26
CA MET A 237 -2.47 -23.10 9.93
C MET A 237 -3.98 -23.21 9.70
N GLN A 238 -4.70 -23.80 10.64
CA GLN A 238 -6.16 -23.92 10.54
C GLN A 238 -6.82 -22.54 10.49
N MET A 239 -6.33 -21.58 11.29
CA MET A 239 -6.86 -20.23 11.28
C MET A 239 -6.58 -19.51 9.95
N ALA A 240 -5.36 -19.58 9.44
CA ALA A 240 -5.02 -19.01 8.14
C ALA A 240 -5.89 -19.61 7.02
N ALA A 241 -6.06 -20.94 7.00
CA ALA A 241 -6.91 -21.62 6.03
C ALA A 241 -8.38 -21.17 6.12
N ASN A 242 -8.94 -21.09 7.32
CA ASN A 242 -10.33 -20.62 7.53
C ASN A 242 -10.52 -19.17 7.08
N LEU A 243 -9.58 -18.28 7.39
CA LEU A 243 -9.66 -16.86 7.04
C LEU A 243 -9.44 -16.63 5.54
N PHE A 244 -8.54 -17.39 4.91
CA PHE A 244 -8.39 -17.42 3.44
C PHE A 244 -9.53 -18.16 2.74
N MET A 245 -10.40 -18.85 3.49
CA MET A 245 -11.50 -19.66 2.97
C MET A 245 -11.02 -20.76 2.01
N CYS A 246 -9.92 -21.42 2.36
CA CYS A 246 -9.34 -22.51 1.58
C CYS A 246 -9.15 -23.79 2.42
N ASP A 247 -8.90 -24.91 1.75
CA ASP A 247 -8.63 -26.17 2.43
C ASP A 247 -7.26 -26.14 3.14
N MET A 248 -7.24 -26.59 4.39
CA MET A 248 -6.03 -26.57 5.22
C MET A 248 -4.93 -27.49 4.65
N ASN A 249 -5.31 -28.67 4.14
CA ASN A 249 -4.33 -29.62 3.62
C ASN A 249 -3.74 -29.12 2.29
N LEU A 250 -4.56 -28.47 1.46
CA LEU A 250 -4.11 -27.80 0.24
C LEU A 250 -3.15 -26.65 0.54
N LEU A 251 -3.46 -25.82 1.54
CA LEU A 251 -2.56 -24.75 1.98
C LEU A 251 -1.23 -25.33 2.48
N LEU A 252 -1.27 -26.37 3.33
CA LEU A 252 -0.08 -27.04 3.81
C LEU A 252 0.75 -27.65 2.67
N ALA A 253 0.11 -28.35 1.73
CA ALA A 253 0.78 -28.92 0.57
C ALA A 253 1.45 -27.83 -0.27
N THR A 254 0.78 -26.69 -0.47
CA THR A 254 1.32 -25.54 -1.21
C THR A 254 2.55 -24.93 -0.53
N LEU A 255 2.59 -24.92 0.80
CA LEU A 255 3.73 -24.40 1.56
C LEU A 255 4.91 -25.39 1.61
N CYS A 256 4.62 -26.69 1.65
CA CYS A 256 5.64 -27.74 1.82
C CYS A 256 6.07 -28.43 0.52
N THR A 257 5.49 -28.10 -0.62
CA THR A 257 5.84 -28.71 -1.91
C THR A 257 5.98 -27.67 -3.01
N ARG A 258 6.71 -28.03 -4.06
CA ARG A 258 6.84 -27.24 -5.28
C ARG A 258 6.48 -28.10 -6.48
N THR A 259 5.51 -27.61 -7.24
CA THR A 259 5.10 -28.19 -8.52
C THR A 259 6.01 -27.65 -9.63
N ILE A 260 6.62 -28.56 -10.39
CA ILE A 260 7.51 -28.25 -11.51
C ILE A 260 6.87 -28.85 -12.77
N GLN A 261 6.49 -27.99 -13.70
CA GLN A 261 5.95 -28.43 -14.99
C GLN A 261 7.11 -28.67 -15.97
N THR A 262 7.22 -29.91 -16.44
CA THR A 262 8.23 -30.33 -17.43
C THR A 262 7.53 -30.75 -18.72
N ARG A 263 8.31 -30.97 -19.80
CA ARG A 263 7.76 -31.51 -21.06
C ARG A 263 7.17 -32.92 -20.90
N GLU A 264 7.61 -33.66 -19.89
CA GLU A 264 7.25 -35.06 -19.62
C GLU A 264 6.13 -35.20 -18.58
N GLY A 265 5.70 -34.09 -17.96
CA GLY A 265 4.63 -34.07 -16.97
C GLY A 265 4.91 -33.18 -15.76
N ILE A 266 4.08 -33.33 -14.73
CA ILE A 266 4.14 -32.56 -13.50
C ILE A 266 4.94 -33.34 -12.45
N ILE A 267 6.01 -32.72 -11.93
CA ILE A 267 6.83 -33.27 -10.85
C ILE A 267 6.53 -32.46 -9.58
N ILE A 268 6.19 -33.15 -8.49
CA ILE A 268 5.99 -32.53 -7.17
C ILE A 268 7.22 -32.82 -6.32
N LYS A 269 7.93 -31.77 -5.90
CA LYS A 269 9.11 -31.87 -5.04
C LYS A 269 8.77 -31.39 -3.63
N ALA A 270 9.12 -32.16 -2.60
CA ALA A 270 9.04 -31.71 -1.21
C ALA A 270 10.02 -30.56 -0.92
N LEU A 271 9.67 -29.72 0.04
CA LEU A 271 10.48 -28.58 0.48
C LEU A 271 10.97 -28.80 1.91
N ASP A 272 12.25 -28.52 2.14
CA ASP A 272 12.81 -28.45 3.49
C ASP A 272 12.20 -27.29 4.30
N CYS A 273 12.54 -27.20 5.58
CA CYS A 273 11.98 -26.18 6.47
C CYS A 273 12.26 -24.75 5.99
N ASN A 274 13.46 -24.47 5.47
CA ASN A 274 13.84 -23.12 5.06
C ASN A 274 13.12 -22.70 3.78
N ALA A 275 12.97 -23.63 2.84
CA ALA A 275 12.21 -23.44 1.62
C ALA A 275 10.71 -23.30 1.91
N ALA A 276 10.16 -24.04 2.89
CA ALA A 276 8.77 -23.89 3.33
C ALA A 276 8.51 -22.53 3.99
N VAL A 277 9.42 -22.05 4.84
CA VAL A 277 9.38 -20.68 5.39
C VAL A 277 9.44 -19.64 4.27
N SER A 278 10.32 -19.83 3.28
CA SER A 278 10.43 -18.93 2.13
C SER A 278 9.15 -18.93 1.29
N SER A 279 8.49 -20.08 1.13
CA SER A 279 7.21 -20.23 0.44
C SER A 279 6.08 -19.50 1.18
N ARG A 280 5.99 -19.69 2.51
CA ARG A 280 5.07 -18.99 3.41
C ARG A 280 5.22 -17.47 3.29
N ASP A 281 6.45 -16.98 3.36
CA ASP A 281 6.74 -15.55 3.28
C ASP A 281 6.46 -15.00 1.87
N ALA A 282 6.73 -15.78 0.81
CA ALA A 282 6.37 -15.39 -0.55
C ALA A 282 4.86 -15.27 -0.74
N LEU A 283 4.08 -16.19 -0.16
CA LEU A 283 2.61 -16.13 -0.17
C LEU A 283 2.11 -14.90 0.57
N ALA A 284 2.59 -14.65 1.80
CA ALA A 284 2.20 -13.48 2.60
C ALA A 284 2.45 -12.16 1.85
N LYS A 285 3.64 -12.00 1.25
CA LYS A 285 3.99 -10.83 0.43
C LYS A 285 3.09 -10.67 -0.79
N THR A 286 2.75 -11.78 -1.45
CA THR A 286 1.93 -11.77 -2.66
C THR A 286 0.49 -11.38 -2.34
N VAL A 287 -0.09 -11.96 -1.28
CA VAL A 287 -1.45 -11.64 -0.83
C VAL A 287 -1.53 -10.18 -0.43
N TYR A 288 -0.58 -9.67 0.38
CA TYR A 288 -0.58 -8.27 0.79
C TYR A 288 -0.46 -7.31 -0.40
N ALA A 289 0.43 -7.60 -1.36
CA ALA A 289 0.58 -6.78 -2.55
C ALA A 289 -0.71 -6.75 -3.39
N ARG A 290 -1.36 -7.91 -3.59
CA ARG A 290 -2.63 -7.98 -4.32
C ARG A 290 -3.77 -7.25 -3.60
N LEU A 291 -3.80 -7.32 -2.28
CA LEU A 291 -4.75 -6.56 -1.46
C LEU A 291 -4.53 -5.05 -1.63
N PHE A 292 -3.28 -4.60 -1.60
CA PHE A 292 -2.94 -3.19 -1.81
C PHE A 292 -3.30 -2.71 -3.22
N ASP A 293 -2.97 -3.48 -4.26
CA ASP A 293 -3.35 -3.17 -5.65
C ASP A 293 -4.88 -3.03 -5.77
N TRP A 294 -5.63 -3.98 -5.19
CA TRP A 294 -7.10 -3.95 -5.19
C TRP A 294 -7.68 -2.72 -4.45
N LEU A 295 -7.07 -2.30 -3.34
CA LEU A 295 -7.49 -1.09 -2.64
C LEU A 295 -7.29 0.15 -3.51
N VAL A 296 -6.18 0.23 -4.23
CA VAL A 296 -5.90 1.33 -5.17
C VAL A 296 -6.91 1.34 -6.31
N ASP A 297 -7.26 0.18 -6.87
CA ASP A 297 -8.29 0.07 -7.90
C ASP A 297 -9.67 0.52 -7.39
N LYS A 298 -10.02 0.18 -6.16
CA LYS A 298 -11.26 0.66 -5.51
C LYS A 298 -11.26 2.17 -5.32
N ILE A 299 -10.16 2.75 -4.85
CA ILE A 299 -10.03 4.20 -4.73
C ILE A 299 -10.19 4.87 -6.10
N ASN A 300 -9.53 4.34 -7.14
CA ASN A 300 -9.65 4.85 -8.50
C ASN A 300 -11.08 4.82 -9.05
N THR A 301 -11.84 3.78 -8.72
CA THR A 301 -13.25 3.68 -9.10
C THR A 301 -14.08 4.84 -8.51
N THR A 302 -13.76 5.24 -7.29
CA THR A 302 -14.48 6.30 -6.56
C THR A 302 -14.02 7.70 -6.91
N VAL A 303 -12.73 7.88 -7.21
CA VAL A 303 -12.17 9.16 -7.68
C VAL A 303 -12.70 9.53 -9.07
N GLY A 304 -13.03 8.54 -9.91
CA GLY A 304 -13.62 8.76 -11.23
C GLY A 304 -12.56 9.14 -12.27
N GLN A 305 -12.12 8.14 -13.05
CA GLN A 305 -11.22 8.36 -14.19
C GLN A 305 -12.00 8.75 -15.45
N ASP A 306 -11.53 9.77 -16.14
CA ASP A 306 -11.92 10.08 -17.52
C ASP A 306 -11.00 9.33 -18.49
N LEU A 307 -11.50 8.21 -19.00
CA LEU A 307 -10.79 7.38 -19.98
C LEU A 307 -10.59 8.06 -21.35
N ASN A 308 -11.33 9.16 -21.62
CA ASN A 308 -11.23 9.88 -22.88
C ASN A 308 -10.28 11.08 -22.81
N SER A 309 -9.82 11.45 -21.61
CA SER A 309 -8.90 12.57 -21.42
C SER A 309 -7.62 12.37 -22.21
N GLN A 310 -7.22 13.40 -22.95
CA GLN A 310 -5.98 13.40 -23.75
C GLN A 310 -4.83 14.16 -23.07
N ILE A 311 -5.15 14.99 -22.07
CA ILE A 311 -4.19 15.82 -21.36
C ILE A 311 -4.34 15.65 -19.85
N GLN A 312 -3.21 15.60 -19.15
CA GLN A 312 -3.19 15.41 -17.71
C GLN A 312 -1.97 16.08 -17.07
N ILE A 313 -2.08 16.37 -15.78
CA ILE A 313 -0.97 16.79 -14.95
C ILE A 313 -0.76 15.75 -13.87
N GLY A 314 0.37 15.05 -13.93
CA GLY A 314 0.78 14.08 -12.94
C GLY A 314 1.55 14.73 -11.79
N VAL A 315 1.20 14.42 -10.55
CA VAL A 315 1.95 14.85 -9.36
C VAL A 315 2.55 13.63 -8.70
N LEU A 316 3.89 13.57 -8.66
CA LEU A 316 4.65 12.42 -8.17
C LEU A 316 5.19 12.68 -6.76
N ASP A 317 4.67 11.95 -5.78
CA ASP A 317 5.17 11.85 -4.40
C ASP A 317 5.85 10.49 -4.22
N ILE A 318 7.17 10.47 -4.34
CA ILE A 318 7.99 9.27 -4.13
C ILE A 318 8.58 9.25 -2.72
N TYR A 319 8.83 8.05 -2.20
CA TYR A 319 9.57 7.91 -0.95
C TYR A 319 10.92 8.64 -1.04
N GLY A 320 11.29 9.32 0.04
CA GLY A 320 12.56 10.06 0.09
C GLY A 320 13.76 9.12 0.07
N PHE A 321 14.92 9.62 -0.32
CA PHE A 321 16.17 8.86 -0.19
C PHE A 321 16.40 8.49 1.28
N GLU A 322 16.62 7.19 1.54
CA GLU A 322 16.93 6.66 2.87
C GLU A 322 18.29 5.97 2.81
N CYS A 323 19.23 6.39 3.67
CA CYS A 323 20.52 5.74 3.85
C CYS A 323 20.56 5.08 5.23
N PHE A 324 20.73 3.76 5.25
CA PHE A 324 20.82 2.93 6.46
C PHE A 324 22.26 2.43 6.67
N LYS A 325 22.57 1.96 7.89
CA LYS A 325 23.87 1.33 8.19
C LYS A 325 24.12 0.08 7.35
N ASP A 326 23.07 -0.71 7.10
CA ASP A 326 23.07 -1.84 6.17
C ASP A 326 22.03 -1.61 5.06
N ASN A 327 22.50 -1.21 3.87
CA ASN A 327 21.64 -1.10 2.69
C ASN A 327 21.55 -2.46 2.00
N ARG A 328 20.40 -3.14 2.13
CA ARG A 328 20.12 -4.39 1.40
C ARG A 328 19.24 -4.11 0.19
N ILE A 329 19.36 -4.94 -0.86
CA ILE A 329 18.45 -4.88 -2.00
C ILE A 329 17.05 -5.22 -1.47
N LYS A 330 16.14 -4.23 -1.48
CA LYS A 330 14.73 -4.38 -1.06
C LYS A 330 13.86 -5.11 -2.10
N PHE A 331 14.50 -5.59 -3.17
CA PHE A 331 13.87 -6.19 -4.35
C PHE A 331 14.50 -7.57 -4.64
N PRO A 332 13.72 -8.60 -4.99
CA PRO A 332 14.29 -9.80 -5.60
C PRO A 332 14.80 -9.47 -7.01
N SER A 333 15.98 -9.97 -7.36
CA SER A 333 16.71 -9.70 -8.61
C SER A 333 16.09 -10.27 -9.90
N ASN A 334 14.81 -10.63 -9.93
CA ASN A 334 14.19 -11.31 -11.08
C ASN A 334 12.82 -10.72 -11.49
N SER A 335 12.79 -9.45 -11.86
CA SER A 335 11.69 -8.92 -12.68
C SER A 335 12.30 -8.07 -13.77
N PRO A 336 12.21 -8.49 -15.05
CA PRO A 336 12.66 -7.65 -16.14
C PRO A 336 11.74 -6.42 -16.17
N MET A 337 12.29 -5.25 -15.85
CA MET A 337 11.69 -3.98 -16.23
C MET A 337 11.76 -3.92 -17.76
N PHE A 338 10.69 -4.34 -18.42
CA PHE A 338 10.41 -3.90 -19.77
C PHE A 338 9.68 -2.56 -19.64
N PHE A 339 10.44 -1.49 -19.84
CA PHE A 339 9.87 -0.27 -20.40
C PHE A 339 9.75 -0.54 -21.91
N ASP A 340 8.52 -0.65 -22.38
CA ASP A 340 8.17 -0.29 -23.76
C ASP A 340 7.19 0.89 -23.67
#